data_AF-A0A849PXW2-F1
#
_entry.id   AF-A0A849PXW2-F1
#
_cell.length_a   1.000
_cell.length_b   1.000
_cell.length_c   1.000
_cell.angle_alpha   90.00
_cell.angle_beta   90.00
_cell.angle_gamma   90.00
#
_symmetry.space_group_name_H-M   'P 1'
#
loop_
_entity.id
_entity.type
_entity.pdbx_description
1 polymer ?
#
loop_
_entity_poly.entity_id
_entity_poly.type
_entity_poly.pdbx_seq_one_letter_code
_entity_poly.pdbx_strand_id
1 'polypeptide(L)'
;MSEENNQYYFNFSFFKVDPKWRWMADLAKEESAKEVENVMNNSGIMYRTYSNLGLRDDADFLFWFAAKTVEEIQVVIEKLYKTVFGKYIVPSRTYLSCTRPSLYVQEQKAHGFITGNNPKKNVIVYPFTKTREWYLLPKEKRQEIMDEHIEVSKKYPQVVLNATYSFGIHDEDFMLAFE
;
A
#
# COMPACT_ATOMS: atom_id res chain seq x y z
N MET A 1 -10.71 19.76 -22.60
CA MET A 1 -9.40 19.63 -21.94
C MET A 1 -9.46 18.35 -21.14
N SER A 2 -8.80 17.30 -21.62
CA SER A 2 -8.78 15.99 -20.96
C SER A 2 -8.11 16.18 -19.60
N GLU A 3 -8.84 15.99 -18.50
CA GLU A 3 -8.22 15.82 -17.18
C GLU A 3 -7.18 14.71 -17.31
N GLU A 4 -5.90 15.06 -17.11
CA GLU A 4 -4.85 14.07 -16.99
C GLU A 4 -5.21 13.17 -15.81
N ASN A 5 -5.83 12.03 -16.13
CA ASN A 5 -6.23 11.04 -15.16
C ASN A 5 -4.94 10.38 -14.68
N ASN A 6 -4.32 11.03 -13.69
CA ASN A 6 -3.00 10.71 -13.18
C ASN A 6 -3.10 9.42 -12.35
N GLN A 7 -3.25 8.29 -13.05
CA GLN A 7 -3.33 6.97 -12.45
C GLN A 7 -2.04 6.68 -11.68
N TYR A 8 -2.19 6.12 -10.49
CA TYR A 8 -1.08 5.63 -9.68
C TYR A 8 -1.27 4.14 -9.44
N TYR A 9 -0.17 3.41 -9.46
CA TYR A 9 -0.08 2.04 -8.98
C TYR A 9 0.46 2.05 -7.57
N PHE A 10 -0.10 1.18 -6.74
CA PHE A 10 0.29 1.01 -5.36
C PHE A 10 0.79 -0.41 -5.13
N ASN A 11 1.87 -0.50 -4.37
CA ASN A 11 2.42 -1.78 -3.98
C ASN A 11 2.56 -1.83 -2.45
N PHE A 12 1.98 -2.87 -1.85
CA PHE A 12 2.08 -3.14 -0.42
C PHE A 12 2.99 -4.35 -0.24
N SER A 13 4.28 -4.11 -0.03
CA SER A 13 5.29 -5.16 0.15
C SER A 13 5.61 -5.36 1.62
N PHE A 14 5.14 -6.48 2.16
CA PHE A 14 5.47 -6.96 3.49
C PHE A 14 6.70 -7.87 3.42
N PHE A 15 7.61 -7.70 4.38
CA PHE A 15 8.85 -8.45 4.43
C PHE A 15 9.06 -9.11 5.78
N LYS A 16 9.72 -10.27 5.77
CA LYS A 16 10.39 -10.85 6.94
C LYS A 16 11.89 -10.62 6.85
N VAL A 17 12.54 -10.50 7.99
CA VAL A 17 13.98 -10.41 8.14
C VAL A 17 14.53 -11.79 8.50
N ASP A 18 15.53 -12.26 7.76
CA ASP A 18 16.28 -13.48 8.06
C ASP A 18 16.89 -13.35 9.48
N PRO A 19 16.69 -14.32 10.39
CA PRO A 19 17.25 -14.29 11.73
C PRO A 19 18.77 -14.06 11.79
N LYS A 20 19.53 -14.42 10.74
CA LYS A 20 20.97 -14.15 10.62
C LYS A 20 21.29 -12.66 10.73
N TRP A 21 20.38 -11.78 10.30
CA TRP A 21 20.54 -10.33 10.42
C TRP A 21 20.79 -9.87 11.85
N ARG A 22 20.17 -10.53 12.84
CA ARG A 22 20.30 -10.17 14.26
C ARG A 22 21.73 -10.30 14.77
N TRP A 23 22.49 -11.22 14.18
CA TRP A 23 23.87 -11.53 14.55
C TRP A 23 24.92 -10.69 13.81
N MET A 24 24.50 -9.85 12.85
CA MET A 24 25.41 -8.91 12.20
C MET A 24 25.93 -7.87 13.20
N ALA A 25 27.17 -7.40 13.00
CA ALA A 25 27.73 -6.33 13.80
C ALA A 25 26.90 -5.04 13.66
N ASP A 26 26.72 -4.29 14.75
CA ASP A 26 25.84 -3.11 14.74
C ASP A 26 26.32 -2.03 13.76
N LEU A 27 27.63 -1.83 13.64
CA LEU A 27 28.20 -0.94 12.61
C LEU A 27 27.78 -1.36 11.19
N ALA A 28 27.74 -2.67 10.89
CA ALA A 28 27.29 -3.14 9.59
C ALA A 28 25.78 -2.94 9.37
N LYS A 29 24.97 -3.05 10.44
CA LYS A 29 23.54 -2.74 10.38
C LYS A 29 23.31 -1.26 10.12
N GLU A 30 24.05 -0.38 10.78
CA GLU A 30 23.98 1.08 10.60
C GLU A 30 24.35 1.50 9.17
N GLU A 31 25.47 1.01 8.63
CA GLU A 31 25.86 1.28 7.25
C GLU A 31 24.85 0.74 6.24
N SER A 32 24.29 -0.44 6.50
CA SER A 32 23.26 -0.99 5.62
C SER A 32 21.94 -0.21 5.70
N ALA A 33 21.58 0.39 6.84
CA ALA A 33 20.41 1.25 6.95
C ALA A 33 20.58 2.49 6.06
N LYS A 34 21.76 3.11 6.06
CA LYS A 34 22.09 4.23 5.16
C LYS A 34 21.99 3.84 3.69
N GLU A 35 22.40 2.62 3.33
CA GLU A 35 22.25 2.11 1.97
C GLU A 35 20.77 2.03 1.53
N VAL A 36 19.90 1.53 2.40
CA VAL A 36 18.45 1.47 2.14
C VAL A 36 17.85 2.89 2.06
N GLU A 37 18.22 3.78 2.97
CA GLU A 37 17.80 5.20 2.92
C GLU A 37 18.21 5.85 1.60
N ASN A 38 19.44 5.60 1.13
CA ASN A 38 19.90 6.09 -0.16
C ASN A 38 19.09 5.54 -1.33
N VAL A 39 18.75 4.25 -1.33
CA VAL A 39 17.87 3.66 -2.36
C VAL A 39 16.50 4.35 -2.36
N MET A 40 15.91 4.55 -1.19
CA MET A 40 14.57 5.12 -1.06
C MET A 40 14.54 6.62 -1.41
N ASN A 41 15.50 7.40 -0.92
CA ASN A 41 15.60 8.83 -1.21
C ASN A 41 15.87 9.12 -2.69
N ASN A 42 16.59 8.23 -3.38
CA ASN A 42 16.87 8.35 -4.81
C ASN A 42 15.87 7.58 -5.69
N SER A 43 14.78 7.05 -5.12
CA SER A 43 13.81 6.24 -5.85
C SER A 43 12.96 7.06 -6.83
N GLY A 44 12.69 8.33 -6.50
CA GLY A 44 11.80 9.20 -7.28
C GLY A 44 10.31 8.86 -7.16
N ILE A 45 9.94 7.85 -6.35
CA ILE A 45 8.54 7.46 -6.13
C ILE A 45 8.11 7.76 -4.69
N MET A 46 6.79 7.85 -4.47
CA MET A 46 6.25 8.02 -3.13
C MET A 46 6.33 6.69 -2.38
N TYR A 47 6.80 6.73 -1.13
CA TYR A 47 6.88 5.55 -0.28
C TYR A 47 6.56 5.87 1.17
N ARG A 48 6.12 4.86 1.91
CA ARG A 48 5.95 4.88 3.37
C ARG A 48 6.44 3.57 3.96
N THR A 49 6.90 3.63 5.20
CA THR A 49 7.42 2.46 5.93
C THR A 49 6.72 2.31 7.27
N TYR A 50 6.41 1.08 7.64
CA TYR A 50 5.80 0.76 8.93
C TYR A 50 6.45 -0.49 9.52
N SER A 51 6.69 -0.44 10.84
CA SER A 51 7.15 -1.60 11.61
C SER A 51 5.96 -2.47 11.99
N ASN A 52 6.13 -3.78 11.84
CA ASN A 52 5.15 -4.79 12.23
C ASN A 52 5.64 -5.63 13.42
N LEU A 53 6.81 -5.29 13.98
CA LEU A 53 7.38 -6.00 15.12
C LEU A 53 6.40 -6.03 16.31
N GLY A 54 6.09 -7.24 16.78
CA GLY A 54 5.17 -7.45 17.90
C GLY A 54 3.68 -7.29 17.55
N LEU A 55 3.35 -7.01 16.29
CA LEU A 55 1.95 -6.85 15.84
C LEU A 55 1.45 -8.07 15.05
N ARG A 56 2.35 -8.77 14.36
CA ARG A 56 2.04 -9.93 13.52
C ARG A 56 3.27 -10.83 13.35
N ASP A 57 3.04 -12.11 13.13
CA ASP A 57 4.08 -13.15 13.02
C ASP A 57 4.52 -13.40 11.57
N ASP A 58 3.76 -12.93 10.59
CA ASP A 58 3.97 -13.17 9.16
C ASP A 58 4.73 -12.03 8.45
N ALA A 59 5.02 -10.91 9.11
CA ALA A 59 5.82 -9.81 8.55
C ALA A 59 6.48 -8.98 9.66
N ASP A 60 7.71 -8.51 9.41
CA ASP A 60 8.47 -7.64 10.31
C ASP A 60 8.31 -6.15 9.97
N PHE A 61 8.11 -5.82 8.69
CA PHE A 61 7.85 -4.44 8.24
C PHE A 61 7.08 -4.41 6.90
N LEU A 62 6.57 -3.22 6.57
CA LEU A 62 5.89 -2.90 5.32
C LEU A 62 6.61 -1.77 4.61
N PHE A 63 6.91 -1.95 3.32
CA PHE A 63 7.07 -0.85 2.38
C PHE A 63 5.78 -0.67 1.58
N TRP A 64 5.21 0.53 1.64
CA TRP A 64 4.05 0.91 0.83
C TRP A 64 4.49 1.94 -0.20
N PHE A 65 4.46 1.56 -1.48
CA PHE A 65 4.87 2.41 -2.59
C PHE A 65 3.66 2.92 -3.37
N ALA A 66 3.81 4.11 -3.96
CA ALA A 66 2.94 4.59 -5.03
C ALA A 66 3.77 5.25 -6.16
N ALA A 67 3.50 4.84 -7.40
CA ALA A 67 4.24 5.28 -8.58
C ALA A 67 3.30 5.41 -9.80
N LYS A 68 3.81 5.97 -10.91
CA LYS A 68 3.03 6.11 -12.14
C LYS A 68 3.00 4.83 -12.96
N THR A 69 4.04 4.00 -12.82
CA THR A 69 4.13 2.71 -13.49
C THR A 69 4.50 1.61 -12.49
N VAL A 70 4.23 0.35 -12.86
CA VAL A 70 4.63 -0.81 -12.05
C VAL A 70 6.15 -1.01 -12.13
N GLU A 71 6.74 -0.68 -13.27
CA GLU A 71 8.16 -0.78 -13.55
C GLU A 71 8.98 0.12 -12.62
N GLU A 72 8.51 1.33 -12.32
CA GLU A 72 9.14 2.21 -11.33
C GLU A 72 9.26 1.54 -9.96
N ILE A 73 8.19 0.85 -9.52
CA ILE A 73 8.18 0.11 -8.26
C ILE A 73 9.15 -1.07 -8.32
N GLN A 74 9.15 -1.81 -9.43
CA GLN A 74 10.05 -2.95 -9.63
C GLN A 74 11.52 -2.54 -9.56
N VAL A 75 11.89 -1.42 -10.17
CA VAL A 75 13.26 -0.87 -10.11
C VAL A 75 13.68 -0.55 -8.67
N VAL A 76 12.77 -0.03 -7.84
CA VAL A 76 13.06 0.27 -6.43
C VAL A 76 13.25 -1.02 -5.63
N ILE A 77 12.39 -2.01 -5.81
CA ILE A 77 12.53 -3.33 -5.17
C ILE A 77 13.82 -4.03 -5.61
N GLU A 78 14.16 -3.97 -6.89
CA GLU A 78 15.42 -4.52 -7.43
C GLU A 78 16.64 -3.87 -6.77
N LYS A 79 16.65 -2.53 -6.68
CA LYS A 79 17.72 -1.79 -5.99
C LYS A 79 17.77 -2.12 -4.50
N LEU A 80 16.62 -2.26 -3.85
CA LEU A 80 16.54 -2.68 -2.45
C LEU A 80 17.19 -4.05 -2.25
N TYR A 81 16.90 -5.04 -3.11
CA TYR A 81 17.51 -6.37 -3.01
C TYR A 81 19.01 -6.42 -3.29
N LYS A 82 19.56 -5.42 -3.99
CA LYS A 82 21.01 -5.29 -4.20
C LYS A 82 21.75 -4.81 -2.95
N THR A 83 21.05 -4.19 -2.00
CA THR A 83 21.64 -3.74 -0.73
C THR A 83 22.07 -4.89 0.16
N VAL A 84 22.92 -4.63 1.16
CA VAL A 84 23.30 -5.63 2.16
C VAL A 84 22.06 -6.13 2.91
N PHE A 85 21.23 -5.23 3.43
CA PHE A 85 19.97 -5.59 4.10
C PHE A 85 19.00 -6.32 3.17
N GLY A 86 18.97 -5.95 1.89
CA GLY A 86 18.21 -6.61 0.83
C GLY A 86 18.42 -8.12 0.74
N LYS A 87 19.63 -8.59 1.06
CA LYS A 87 19.99 -10.02 1.08
C LYS A 87 19.45 -10.77 2.30
N TYR A 88 19.03 -10.05 3.33
CA TYR A 88 18.48 -10.58 4.57
C TYR A 88 16.98 -10.35 4.71
N ILE A 89 16.29 -9.90 3.67
CA ILE A 89 14.84 -9.75 3.69
C ILE A 89 14.20 -10.65 2.65
N VAL A 90 13.05 -11.21 3.01
CA VAL A 90 12.27 -12.08 2.14
C VAL A 90 10.84 -11.52 2.08
N PRO A 91 10.27 -11.31 0.88
CA PRO A 91 8.89 -10.86 0.78
C PRO A 91 7.97 -11.93 1.37
N SER A 92 7.08 -11.54 2.28
CA SER A 92 6.10 -12.45 2.88
C SER A 92 4.72 -12.31 2.25
N ARG A 93 4.32 -11.08 1.92
CA ARG A 93 3.09 -10.78 1.17
C ARG A 93 3.31 -9.56 0.30
N THR A 94 2.80 -9.59 -0.92
CA THR A 94 2.84 -8.47 -1.84
C THR A 94 1.46 -8.28 -2.44
N TYR A 95 0.95 -7.06 -2.41
CA TYR A 95 -0.30 -6.70 -3.07
C TYR A 95 -0.05 -5.58 -4.06
N LEU A 96 -0.76 -5.63 -5.20
CA LEU A 96 -0.68 -4.63 -6.26
C LEU A 96 -2.08 -4.10 -6.55
N SER A 97 -2.24 -2.79 -6.54
CA SER A 97 -3.50 -2.14 -6.86
C SER A 97 -3.25 -0.84 -7.63
N CYS A 98 -4.31 -0.19 -8.10
CA CYS A 98 -4.22 1.11 -8.74
C CYS A 98 -5.36 2.04 -8.33
N THR A 99 -5.19 3.35 -8.57
CA THR A 99 -6.33 4.27 -8.55
C THR A 99 -7.26 3.95 -9.71
N ARG A 100 -8.57 3.99 -9.44
CA ARG A 100 -9.61 4.02 -10.45
C ARG A 100 -10.72 4.97 -9.98
N PRO A 101 -11.45 5.59 -10.92
CA PRO A 101 -12.65 6.33 -10.57
C PRO A 101 -13.64 5.45 -9.79
N SER A 102 -14.14 5.97 -8.66
CA SER A 102 -15.23 5.36 -7.91
C SER A 102 -16.51 5.28 -8.74
N LEU A 103 -17.14 4.11 -8.70
CA LEU A 103 -18.43 3.87 -9.36
C LEU A 103 -19.63 4.40 -8.55
N TYR A 104 -19.42 4.72 -7.26
CA TYR A 104 -20.49 5.01 -6.31
C TYR A 104 -20.44 6.44 -5.74
N VAL A 105 -19.37 7.20 -6.01
CA VAL A 105 -19.20 8.57 -5.50
C VAL A 105 -18.95 9.51 -6.69
N GLN A 106 -19.76 10.56 -6.77
CA GLN A 106 -19.71 11.55 -7.87
C GLN A 106 -18.49 12.48 -7.75
N GLU A 107 -18.12 12.91 -6.55
CA GLU A 107 -16.94 13.74 -6.31
C GLU A 107 -15.80 12.91 -5.71
N GLN A 108 -14.76 12.67 -6.50
CA GLN A 108 -13.58 11.96 -6.04
C GLN A 108 -12.54 12.96 -5.57
N LYS A 109 -12.34 13.05 -4.26
CA LYS A 109 -11.17 13.73 -3.72
C LYS A 109 -9.99 12.76 -3.78
N ALA A 110 -8.85 13.23 -4.26
CA ALA A 110 -7.60 12.51 -4.02
C ALA A 110 -7.45 12.39 -2.49
N HIS A 111 -7.14 11.20 -1.98
CA HIS A 111 -7.04 10.95 -0.54
C HIS A 111 -5.65 10.47 -0.13
N GLY A 112 -5.26 10.89 1.08
CA GLY A 112 -4.20 10.31 1.91
C GLY A 112 -2.81 10.30 1.31
N PHE A 113 -2.45 9.16 0.71
CA PHE A 113 -1.12 8.85 0.24
C PHE A 113 -0.69 9.73 -0.95
N ILE A 114 -1.58 9.92 -1.93
CA ILE A 114 -1.27 10.70 -3.15
C ILE A 114 -1.30 12.21 -2.86
N THR A 115 -2.03 12.65 -1.85
CA THR A 115 -2.13 14.08 -1.50
C THR A 115 -0.92 14.60 -0.73
N GLY A 116 0.11 13.78 -0.51
CA GLY A 116 1.33 14.19 0.18
C GLY A 116 1.14 14.47 1.68
N ASN A 117 0.05 13.98 2.28
CA ASN A 117 -0.14 14.10 3.72
C ASN A 117 0.93 13.29 4.45
N ASN A 118 1.40 13.82 5.58
CA ASN A 118 2.31 13.10 6.46
C ASN A 118 1.70 11.76 6.86
N PRO A 119 2.46 10.66 6.81
CA PRO A 119 1.97 9.35 7.24
C PRO A 119 1.51 9.41 8.70
N LYS A 120 0.46 8.66 9.01
CA LYS A 120 0.05 8.46 10.41
C LYS A 120 0.99 7.45 11.07
N LYS A 121 0.92 7.37 12.41
CA LYS A 121 1.80 6.50 13.19
C LYS A 121 1.60 5.01 12.87
N ASN A 122 0.37 4.61 12.54
CA ASN A 122 0.01 3.22 12.27
C ASN A 122 -0.77 3.14 10.97
N VAL A 123 -0.77 1.97 10.34
CA VAL A 123 -1.60 1.66 9.18
C VAL A 123 -2.23 0.29 9.34
N ILE A 124 -3.47 0.17 8.90
CA ILE A 124 -4.18 -1.11 8.75
C ILE A 124 -4.34 -1.36 7.25
N VAL A 125 -3.70 -2.40 6.74
CA VAL A 125 -3.84 -2.84 5.34
C VAL A 125 -4.80 -4.03 5.29
N TYR A 126 -5.85 -3.89 4.48
CA TYR A 126 -6.97 -4.81 4.41
C TYR A 126 -7.27 -5.15 2.93
N PRO A 127 -6.76 -6.30 2.42
CA PRO A 127 -7.19 -6.83 1.13
C PRO A 127 -8.66 -7.26 1.23
N PHE A 128 -9.49 -6.83 0.29
CA PHE A 128 -10.93 -7.02 0.37
C PHE A 128 -11.51 -7.55 -0.94
N THR A 129 -12.24 -8.65 -0.82
CA THR A 129 -12.97 -9.30 -1.93
C THR A 129 -14.45 -9.32 -1.59
N LYS A 130 -15.27 -8.85 -2.52
CA LYS A 130 -16.73 -8.91 -2.47
C LYS A 130 -17.18 -10.35 -2.77
N THR A 131 -18.29 -10.76 -2.18
CA THR A 131 -18.85 -12.09 -2.45
C THR A 131 -19.45 -12.15 -3.86
N ARG A 132 -19.70 -13.35 -4.39
CA ARG A 132 -20.30 -13.50 -5.73
C ARG A 132 -21.69 -12.86 -5.81
N GLU A 133 -22.46 -12.97 -4.74
CA GLU A 133 -23.81 -12.41 -4.61
C GLU A 133 -23.79 -10.89 -4.81
N TRP A 134 -22.74 -10.20 -4.33
CA TRP A 134 -22.58 -8.77 -4.57
C TRP A 134 -22.61 -8.42 -6.05
N TYR A 135 -21.92 -9.19 -6.89
CA TYR A 135 -21.84 -8.95 -8.32
C TYR A 135 -23.13 -9.28 -9.08
N LEU A 136 -24.01 -10.08 -8.48
CA LEU A 136 -25.32 -10.41 -9.03
C LEU A 136 -26.39 -9.37 -8.66
N LEU A 137 -26.11 -8.46 -7.72
CA LEU A 137 -27.05 -7.41 -7.34
C LEU A 137 -27.21 -6.34 -8.43
N PRO A 138 -28.45 -5.86 -8.68
CA PRO A 138 -28.69 -4.67 -9.49
C PRO A 138 -27.87 -3.47 -8.99
N LYS A 139 -27.53 -2.55 -9.90
CA LYS A 139 -26.68 -1.40 -9.60
C LYS A 139 -27.30 -0.54 -8.49
N GLU A 140 -28.60 -0.34 -8.53
CA GLU A 140 -29.37 0.47 -7.59
C GLU A 140 -29.24 -0.08 -6.17
N LYS A 141 -29.31 -1.41 -6.02
CA LYS A 141 -29.17 -2.04 -4.71
C LYS A 141 -27.74 -1.96 -4.18
N ARG A 142 -26.74 -2.08 -5.05
CA ARG A 142 -25.34 -1.86 -4.67
C ARG A 142 -25.09 -0.41 -4.23
N GLN A 143 -25.70 0.57 -4.90
CA GLN A 143 -25.60 1.98 -4.53
C GLN A 143 -26.19 2.22 -3.14
N GLU A 144 -27.41 1.74 -2.87
CA GLU A 144 -28.06 1.89 -1.56
C GLU A 144 -27.18 1.37 -0.41
N ILE A 145 -26.56 0.18 -0.58
CA ILE A 145 -25.65 -0.41 0.41
C ILE A 145 -24.39 0.44 0.57
N MET A 146 -23.83 0.98 -0.52
CA MET A 146 -22.64 1.83 -0.47
C MET A 146 -22.92 3.19 0.18
N ASP A 147 -24.11 3.75 -0.03
CA ASP A 147 -24.51 5.01 0.60
C ASP A 147 -24.57 4.86 2.12
N GLU A 148 -25.18 3.78 2.62
CA GLU A 148 -25.18 3.47 4.05
C GLU A 148 -23.76 3.28 4.60
N HIS A 149 -22.90 2.55 3.89
CA HIS A 149 -21.50 2.37 4.25
C HIS A 149 -20.75 3.72 4.37
N ILE A 150 -20.97 4.64 3.42
CA ILE A 150 -20.37 5.98 3.41
C ILE A 150 -20.90 6.82 4.59
N GLU A 151 -22.20 6.76 4.90
CA GLU A 151 -22.75 7.50 6.04
C GLU A 151 -22.17 7.03 7.38
N VAL A 152 -21.90 5.73 7.52
CA VAL A 152 -21.23 5.20 8.71
C VAL A 152 -19.79 5.70 8.79
N SER A 153 -19.05 5.73 7.69
CA SER A 153 -17.63 6.13 7.69
C SER A 153 -17.43 7.59 8.09
N LYS A 154 -18.38 8.48 7.77
CA LYS A 154 -18.36 9.90 8.17
C LYS A 154 -18.29 10.11 9.70
N LYS A 155 -18.68 9.11 10.50
CA LYS A 155 -18.57 9.17 11.97
C LYS A 155 -17.12 9.06 12.47
N TYR A 156 -16.16 8.75 11.59
CA TYR A 156 -14.75 8.53 11.92
C TYR A 156 -13.80 9.43 11.10
N PRO A 157 -13.93 10.77 11.19
CA PRO A 157 -13.14 11.70 10.38
C PRO A 157 -11.63 11.69 10.68
N GLN A 158 -11.23 11.10 11.79
CA GLN A 158 -9.82 10.95 12.19
C GLN A 158 -9.07 9.90 11.36
N VAL A 159 -9.79 9.00 10.68
CA VAL A 159 -9.21 7.91 9.89
C VAL A 159 -9.01 8.36 8.45
N VAL A 160 -7.77 8.29 7.98
CA VAL A 160 -7.42 8.57 6.59
C VAL A 160 -7.60 7.29 5.77
N LEU A 161 -8.60 7.30 4.90
CA LEU A 161 -8.91 6.20 4.00
C LEU A 161 -8.09 6.27 2.70
N ASN A 162 -7.46 5.16 2.34
CA ASN A 162 -6.82 4.96 1.04
C ASN A 162 -7.44 3.72 0.38
N ALA A 163 -8.36 3.94 -0.56
CA ALA A 163 -9.04 2.87 -1.29
C ALA A 163 -8.49 2.76 -2.71
N THR A 164 -8.01 1.58 -3.06
CA THR A 164 -7.41 1.28 -4.37
C THR A 164 -7.97 -0.03 -4.91
N TYR A 165 -7.89 -0.23 -6.22
CA TYR A 165 -8.56 -1.33 -6.93
C TYR A 165 -7.53 -2.34 -7.41
N SER A 166 -7.79 -3.62 -7.17
CA SER A 166 -6.95 -4.74 -7.62
C SER A 166 -7.69 -5.74 -8.49
N PHE A 167 -9.00 -5.56 -8.73
CA PHE A 167 -9.76 -6.42 -9.65
C PHE A 167 -9.11 -6.52 -11.04
N GLY A 168 -8.71 -7.75 -11.41
CA GLY A 168 -8.03 -8.08 -12.66
C GLY A 168 -6.52 -7.78 -12.68
N ILE A 169 -5.96 -7.34 -11.55
CA ILE A 169 -4.53 -7.04 -11.35
C ILE A 169 -3.94 -8.00 -10.31
N HIS A 170 -4.70 -8.28 -9.24
CA HIS A 170 -4.34 -9.18 -8.15
C HIS A 170 -5.57 -10.01 -7.72
N ASP A 171 -5.40 -10.90 -6.74
CA ASP A 171 -6.42 -11.87 -6.33
C ASP A 171 -7.61 -11.25 -5.58
N GLU A 172 -7.41 -10.08 -4.97
CA GLU A 172 -8.48 -9.31 -4.30
C GLU A 172 -9.08 -8.22 -5.18
N ASP A 173 -10.28 -7.76 -4.82
CA ASP A 173 -10.97 -6.75 -5.63
C ASP A 173 -10.47 -5.33 -5.30
N PHE A 174 -10.16 -5.11 -4.02
CA PHE A 174 -9.72 -3.83 -3.47
C PHE A 174 -8.58 -4.02 -2.48
N MET A 175 -7.67 -3.05 -2.50
CA MET A 175 -6.72 -2.83 -1.43
C MET A 175 -7.14 -1.59 -0.65
N LEU A 176 -7.49 -1.79 0.62
CA LEU A 176 -7.87 -0.74 1.56
C LEU A 176 -6.73 -0.53 2.56
N ALA A 177 -6.34 0.72 2.77
CA ALA A 177 -5.38 1.10 3.80
C ALA A 177 -5.92 2.26 4.64
N PHE A 178 -5.95 2.07 5.95
CA PHE A 178 -6.48 3.01 6.92
C PHE A 178 -5.35 3.51 7.81
N GLU A 179 -5.24 4.82 7.94
CA GLU A 179 -4.23 5.52 8.73
C GLU A 179 -4.84 6.40 9.82
#